data_AF-A0A059CWW8-F1
#
_entry.id   AF-A0A059CWW8-F1
#
_cell.length_a   1.000
_cell.length_b   1.000
_cell.length_c   1.000
_cell.angle_alpha   90.00
_cell.angle_beta   90.00
_cell.angle_gamma   90.00
#
_symmetry.space_group_name_H-M   'P 1'
#
loop_
_entity.id
_entity.type
_entity.pdbx_description
1 polymer ?
#
loop_
_entity_poly.entity_id
_entity_poly.type
_entity_poly.pdbx_seq_one_letter_code
_entity_poly.pdbx_strand_id
1 'polypeptide(L)'
;MLFSSMGFFGIVPAIHARIVNWSNPQCPITLAYELAMAVYYITGGFFLYVSRILERLKAGWLDLAGHSHQMFHVFMIMGALAHYGGTLLFLQW
;
A
#
# COMPACT_ATOMS: atom_id res chain seq x y z
N MET A 1 -3.56 2.27 14.05
CA MET A 1 -4.75 1.39 14.09
C MET A 1 -5.88 1.94 13.23
N LEU A 2 -6.33 3.18 13.44
CA LEU A 2 -7.44 3.81 12.68
C LEU A 2 -7.19 3.87 11.15
N PHE A 3 -5.99 4.27 10.73
CA PHE A 3 -5.61 4.27 9.30
C PHE A 3 -5.54 2.86 8.69
N SER A 4 -5.12 1.87 9.47
CA SER A 4 -5.07 0.47 9.01
C SER A 4 -6.48 -0.08 8.80
N SER A 5 -7.43 0.23 9.70
CA SER A 5 -8.84 -0.16 9.52
C SER A 5 -9.48 0.48 8.29
N MET A 6 -9.12 1.73 7.96
CA MET A 6 -9.58 2.38 6.73
C MET A 6 -9.04 1.66 5.47
N GLY A 7 -7.77 1.23 5.49
CA GLY A 7 -7.20 0.43 4.39
C GLY A 7 -7.84 -0.95 4.25
N PHE A 8 -8.10 -1.66 5.35
CA PHE A 8 -8.73 -2.98 5.31
C PHE A 8 -10.18 -2.94 4.82
N PHE A 9 -10.91 -1.85 5.03
CA PHE A 9 -12.25 -1.68 4.48
C PHE A 9 -12.27 -1.79 2.95
N GLY A 10 -11.17 -1.44 2.26
CA GLY A 10 -11.02 -1.56 0.81
C GLY A 10 -11.07 -3.00 0.26
N ILE A 11 -10.90 -4.03 1.11
CA ILE A 11 -10.97 -5.44 0.68
C ILE A 11 -12.40 -5.81 0.22
N VAL A 12 -13.42 -5.32 0.91
CA VAL A 12 -14.83 -5.61 0.58
C VAL A 12 -15.22 -5.09 -0.80
N PRO A 13 -15.03 -3.80 -1.15
CA PRO A 13 -15.32 -3.30 -2.49
C PRO A 13 -14.41 -3.92 -3.56
N ALA A 14 -13.15 -4.28 -3.25
CA ALA A 14 -12.29 -4.97 -4.21
C ALA A 14 -12.83 -6.37 -4.59
N ILE A 15 -13.29 -7.15 -3.60
CA ILE A 15 -13.92 -8.46 -3.85
C ILE A 15 -15.23 -8.27 -4.62
N HIS A 16 -16.06 -7.30 -4.23
CA HIS A 16 -17.31 -7.01 -4.94
C HIS A 16 -17.07 -6.63 -6.41
N ALA A 17 -16.10 -5.74 -6.68
CA ALA A 17 -15.73 -5.33 -8.02
C ALA A 17 -15.21 -6.49 -8.88
N ARG A 18 -14.44 -7.42 -8.29
CA ARG A 18 -13.99 -8.66 -8.95
C ARG A 18 -15.15 -9.55 -9.36
N ILE A 19 -16.15 -9.72 -8.48
CA ILE A 19 -17.31 -10.57 -8.73
C ILE A 19 -18.18 -9.95 -9.84
N VAL A 20 -18.43 -8.64 -9.78
CA VAL A 20 -19.29 -7.94 -10.75
C VAL A 20 -18.64 -7.88 -12.14
N ASN A 21 -17.31 -7.73 -12.23
CA ASN A 21 -16.59 -7.55 -13.49
C ASN A 21 -15.75 -8.78 -13.89
N TRP A 22 -16.22 -9.99 -13.56
CA TRP A 22 -15.46 -11.23 -13.77
C TRP A 22 -15.08 -11.51 -15.23
N SER A 23 -15.88 -11.03 -16.19
CA SER A 23 -15.66 -11.21 -17.64
C SER A 23 -14.66 -10.20 -18.23
N ASN A 24 -14.23 -9.20 -17.46
CA ASN A 24 -13.34 -8.16 -17.94
C ASN A 24 -11.86 -8.56 -17.82
N PRO A 25 -11.09 -8.60 -18.93
CA PRO A 25 -9.66 -8.91 -18.91
C PRO A 25 -8.79 -7.88 -18.15
N GLN A 26 -9.28 -6.65 -17.93
CA GLN A 26 -8.57 -5.62 -17.16
C GLN A 26 -8.80 -5.71 -15.64
N CYS A 27 -9.89 -6.36 -15.20
CA CYS A 27 -10.19 -6.57 -13.78
C CYS A 27 -9.04 -7.22 -12.98
N PRO A 28 -8.39 -8.31 -13.42
CA PRO A 28 -7.27 -8.90 -12.69
C PRO A 28 -6.04 -8.00 -12.62
N ILE A 29 -5.81 -7.16 -13.64
CA ILE A 29 -4.66 -6.22 -13.68
C ILE A 29 -4.88 -5.13 -12.64
N THR A 30 -6.07 -4.52 -12.61
CA THR A 30 -6.41 -3.50 -11.63
C THR A 30 -6.39 -4.05 -10.20
N LEU A 31 -6.85 -5.29 -10.00
CA LEU A 31 -6.76 -5.95 -8.70
C LEU A 31 -5.30 -6.18 -8.25
N ALA A 32 -4.39 -6.45 -9.21
CA ALA A 32 -2.96 -6.59 -8.90
C ALA A 32 -2.34 -5.26 -8.44
N TYR A 33 -2.75 -4.12 -9.03
CA TYR A 33 -2.34 -2.79 -8.57
C TYR A 33 -2.87 -2.46 -7.16
N GLU A 34 -4.14 -2.80 -6.86
CA GLU A 34 -4.72 -2.64 -5.52
C GLU A 34 -4.04 -3.53 -4.47
N LEU A 35 -3.70 -4.77 -4.84
CA LEU A 35 -2.92 -5.66 -3.97
C LEU A 35 -1.49 -5.14 -3.74
N ALA A 36 -0.84 -4.60 -4.78
CA ALA A 36 0.46 -3.96 -4.64
C ALA A 36 0.39 -2.75 -3.69
N MET A 37 -0.65 -1.92 -3.82
CA MET A 37 -0.92 -0.83 -2.87
C MET A 37 -1.02 -1.38 -1.44
N ALA A 38 -1.84 -2.42 -1.21
CA ALA A 38 -2.00 -3.01 0.12
C ALA A 38 -0.67 -3.52 0.71
N VAL A 39 0.18 -4.16 -0.11
CA VAL A 39 1.52 -4.61 0.31
C VAL A 39 2.41 -3.43 0.72
N TYR A 40 2.44 -2.35 -0.06
CA TYR A 40 3.23 -1.16 0.29
C TYR A 40 2.73 -0.48 1.58
N TYR A 41 1.41 -0.38 1.79
CA TYR A 41 0.82 0.20 2.99
C TYR A 41 1.07 -0.65 4.24
N ILE A 42 0.94 -1.97 4.14
CA ILE A 42 1.20 -2.89 5.27
C ILE A 42 2.70 -2.90 5.60
N THR A 43 3.57 -2.93 4.59
CA THR A 43 5.02 -2.93 4.81
C THR A 43 5.49 -1.60 5.41
N GLY A 44 5.04 -0.46 4.87
CA GLY A 44 5.37 0.87 5.38
C GLY A 44 4.81 1.15 6.79
N GLY A 45 3.53 0.81 7.02
CA GLY A 45 2.83 1.12 8.26
C GLY A 45 3.06 0.10 9.38
N PHE A 46 3.06 -1.19 9.09
CA PHE A 46 3.14 -2.22 10.13
C PHE A 46 4.58 -2.65 10.41
N PHE A 47 5.41 -2.84 9.38
CA PHE A 47 6.79 -3.31 9.54
C PHE A 47 7.81 -2.20 9.81
N LEU A 48 7.67 -1.04 9.17
CA LEU A 48 8.65 0.03 9.30
C LEU A 48 8.30 1.04 10.40
N TYR A 49 7.02 1.43 10.50
CA TYR A 49 6.58 2.41 11.51
C TYR A 49 6.36 1.81 12.91
N VAL A 50 5.66 0.68 13.03
CA VAL A 50 5.36 0.07 14.35
C VAL A 50 6.56 -0.71 14.89
N SER A 51 7.25 -1.47 14.06
CA SER A 51 8.29 -2.38 14.55
C SER A 51 9.61 -1.70 14.88
N ARG A 52 9.82 -0.43 14.46
CA ARG A 52 11.09 0.31 14.62
C ARG A 52 12.31 -0.57 14.29
N ILE A 53 12.18 -1.45 13.29
CA ILE A 53 13.14 -2.53 13.02
C ILE A 53 14.54 -1.97 12.71
N LEU A 54 14.60 -0.84 12.01
CA LEU A 54 15.84 -0.12 11.69
C LEU A 54 16.49 0.54 12.92
N GLU A 55 15.70 1.14 13.83
CA GLU A 55 16.19 1.70 15.09
C GLU A 55 16.68 0.62 16.06
N ARG A 56 16.08 -0.58 16.04
CA ARG A 56 16.50 -1.72 16.87
C ARG A 56 17.78 -2.39 16.39
N LEU A 57 18.07 -2.35 15.08
CA LEU A 57 19.22 -3.06 14.49
C LEU A 57 20.51 -2.22 14.44
N LYS A 58 20.43 -0.89 14.34
CA LYS A 58 21.58 0.02 14.49
C LYS A 58 21.17 1.36 15.11
N ALA A 59 21.14 1.41 16.44
CA ALA A 59 20.93 2.64 17.19
C ALA A 59 22.05 3.66 16.88
N GLY A 60 21.68 4.84 16.37
CA GLY A 60 22.58 6.00 16.20
C GLY A 60 23.09 6.30 14.78
N TRP A 61 22.90 5.43 13.79
CA TRP A 61 23.35 5.68 12.40
C TRP A 61 22.27 6.31 11.49
N LEU A 62 21.00 6.19 11.86
CA LEU A 62 19.84 6.53 11.01
C LEU A 62 19.12 7.80 11.50
N ASP A 63 19.87 8.72 12.13
CA ASP A 63 19.33 9.96 12.70
C ASP A 63 19.12 11.06 11.63
N LEU A 64 19.84 10.97 10.50
CA LEU A 64 19.79 11.98 9.41
C LEU A 64 18.98 11.53 8.19
N ALA A 65 19.02 10.24 7.83
CA ALA A 65 18.29 9.64 6.72
C ALA A 65 17.98 8.18 7.05
N GLY A 66 16.71 7.86 7.33
CA GLY A 66 16.30 6.49 7.70
C GLY A 66 15.48 6.39 8.98
N HIS A 67 15.01 7.53 9.51
CA HIS A 67 14.03 7.52 10.58
C HIS A 67 12.78 6.77 10.10
N SER A 68 12.18 5.95 10.99
CA SER A 68 11.01 5.12 10.68
C SER A 68 9.88 5.91 9.98
N HIS A 69 9.75 7.21 10.31
CA HIS A 69 8.82 8.14 9.68
C HIS A 69 9.17 8.53 8.23
N GLN A 70 10.46 8.73 7.89
CA GLN A 70 10.87 9.01 6.51
C GLN A 70 10.67 7.79 5.62
N MET A 71 11.03 6.60 6.10
CA MET A 71 10.80 5.35 5.38
C MET A 71 9.29 5.10 5.22
N PHE A 72 8.48 5.40 6.23
CA PHE A 72 7.02 5.38 6.11
C PHE A 72 6.53 6.26 4.95
N HIS A 73 6.99 7.51 4.85
CA HIS A 73 6.60 8.41 3.75
C HIS A 73 6.97 7.85 2.37
N VAL A 74 8.17 7.29 2.20
CA VAL A 74 8.60 6.67 0.93
C VAL A 74 7.66 5.53 0.53
N PHE A 75 7.33 4.64 1.47
CA PHE A 75 6.41 3.54 1.20
C PHE A 75 4.98 4.00 0.90
N MET A 76 4.52 5.07 1.54
CA MET A 76 3.20 5.65 1.22
C MET A 76 3.15 6.31 -0.15
N ILE A 77 4.24 6.96 -0.58
CA ILE A 77 4.35 7.50 -1.94
C ILE A 77 4.33 6.37 -2.97
N MET A 78 5.07 5.27 -2.73
CA MET A 78 5.05 4.09 -3.61
C MET A 78 3.66 3.44 -3.69
N GLY A 79 2.96 3.33 -2.55
CA GLY A 79 1.57 2.87 -2.52
C GLY A 79 0.63 3.78 -3.30
N ALA A 80 0.76 5.11 -3.16
CA ALA A 80 -0.04 6.08 -3.90
C ALA A 80 0.23 6.03 -5.42
N LEU A 81 1.48 5.81 -5.84
CA LEU A 81 1.83 5.62 -7.25
C LEU A 81 1.23 4.33 -7.83
N ALA A 82 1.25 3.24 -7.07
CA ALA A 82 0.61 1.98 -7.47
C ALA A 82 -0.91 2.16 -7.63
N HIS A 83 -1.56 2.86 -6.70
CA HIS A 83 -2.98 3.18 -6.78
C HIS A 83 -3.30 4.09 -7.98
N TYR A 84 -2.47 5.11 -8.24
CA TYR A 84 -2.62 5.99 -9.40
C TYR A 84 -2.53 5.20 -10.72
N GLY A 85 -1.62 4.23 -10.83
CA GLY A 85 -1.55 3.31 -11.97
C GLY A 85 -2.83 2.49 -12.15
N GLY A 86 -3.40 1.97 -11.05
CA GLY A 86 -4.70 1.29 -11.06
C GLY A 86 -5.85 2.19 -11.52
N THR A 87 -5.91 3.42 -11.02
CA THR A 87 -6.94 4.42 -11.39
C THR A 87 -6.84 4.87 -12.84
N LEU A 88 -5.63 4.99 -13.38
CA LEU A 88 -5.45 5.24 -14.82
C LEU A 88 -5.99 4.10 -15.67
N LEU A 89 -5.78 2.85 -15.24
CA LEU A 89 -6.35 1.69 -15.92
C LEU A 89 -7.88 1.71 -15.86
N PHE A 90 -8.45 2.11 -14.71
CA PHE A 90 -9.90 2.31 -14.58
C PHE A 90 -10.45 3.41 -15.49
N LEU A 91 -9.72 4.51 -15.69
CA LEU A 91 -10.14 5.64 -16.55
C LEU A 91 -10.06 5.33 -18.05
N GLN A 92 -9.24 4.35 -18.44
CA GLN A 92 -9.16 3.86 -19.82
C GLN A 92 -10.30 2.87 -20.15
N TRP A 93 -11.14 2.57 -19.17
CA TRP A 93 -12.27 1.66 -19.23
C TRP A 93 -13.60 2.42 -19.18
#